data_AF-A0A8I7BGA3-F1
#
_entry.id   AF-A0A8I7BGA3-F1
#
_cell.length_a   1.000
_cell.length_b   1.000
_cell.length_c   1.000
_cell.angle_alpha   90.00
_cell.angle_beta   90.00
_cell.angle_gamma   90.00
#
_symmetry.space_group_name_H-M   'P 1'
#
loop_
_entity.id
_entity.type
_entity.pdbx_description
1 polymer ?
#
loop_
_entity_poly.entity_id
_entity_poly.type
_entity_poly.pdbx_seq_one_letter_code
_entity_poly.pdbx_strand_id
1 'polypeptide(L)'
;MEGEAKGNGCAIGIDLGTTYSCVGVWQHGRVEIVANDQGNRTTPSCVAFTDTERLIGEGAHNQGVRNSSNTVFDVKRLIGRNFTDPTVQSDAKHWPFEMTGGDDDKPKITVSFRGIKKEFSPEEISAMVLLKMKETAEAYLGTAITDAVVTVPAYFNGSQRQATKDAGAIAGLNVMRIINEPTAAAIAYSMEQKWSDTEAQKPERVVLIYDLGGGTLDVSLVVIKKGVLEVKATTGDTHLGGEDWTNHMVDHFISEFKKKNSCERDISCDKKALRRLRNSCERAKRMLSSQTHTVVEVDALFEGIDFYSTITRARFEQMNVGLFSKCMEPVERCLVDAKMDKTKVDEIVLVGGSTRILRVRQLLRDFFGGKEPCTDINGDEAIAHGAAVQAAILTGDKKHDILLHLLSCRSHRA
;
A
#
# COMPACT_ATOMS: atom_id res chain seq x y z
N MET A 1 26.81 -38.21 15.86
CA MET A 1 25.66 -37.39 16.28
C MET A 1 25.98 -35.96 15.92
N GLU A 2 25.60 -35.53 14.73
CA GLU A 2 25.48 -34.11 14.37
C GLU A 2 24.28 -34.09 13.43
N GLY A 3 23.11 -33.85 14.02
CA GLY A 3 21.89 -33.65 13.25
C GLY A 3 21.96 -32.27 12.63
N GLU A 4 22.02 -32.20 11.30
CA GLU A 4 21.69 -30.99 10.57
C GLU A 4 20.31 -30.52 11.05
N ALA A 5 20.28 -29.36 11.69
CA ALA A 5 19.04 -28.64 11.91
C ALA A 5 18.49 -28.27 10.52
N LYS A 6 17.62 -29.13 9.98
CA LYS A 6 16.66 -28.71 8.95
C LYS A 6 15.84 -27.59 9.57
N GLY A 7 16.26 -26.35 9.34
CA GLY A 7 15.45 -25.18 9.61
C GLY A 7 14.10 -25.45 8.94
N ASN A 8 13.07 -25.66 9.75
CA ASN A 8 11.71 -25.82 9.29
C ASN A 8 11.29 -24.41 8.84
N GLY A 9 11.75 -24.00 7.65
CA GLY A 9 11.82 -22.60 7.21
C GLY A 9 10.46 -21.95 7.33
N CYS A 10 10.31 -21.11 8.36
CA CYS A 10 9.08 -20.35 8.56
C CYS A 10 9.07 -19.25 7.51
N ALA A 11 8.15 -19.34 6.56
CA ALA A 11 7.97 -18.33 5.53
C ALA A 11 6.79 -17.42 5.87
N ILE A 12 6.96 -16.12 5.59
CA ILE A 12 5.95 -15.11 5.87
C ILE A 12 5.44 -14.45 4.59
N GLY A 13 4.23 -13.91 4.65
CA GLY A 13 3.68 -13.02 3.63
C GLY A 13 3.82 -11.57 4.05
N ILE A 14 4.44 -10.73 3.22
CA ILE A 14 4.58 -9.31 3.49
C ILE A 14 3.86 -8.52 2.41
N ASP A 15 2.92 -7.68 2.84
CA ASP A 15 2.47 -6.54 2.06
C ASP A 15 3.39 -5.35 2.31
N LEU A 16 4.23 -5.02 1.33
CA LEU A 16 5.09 -3.84 1.38
C LEU A 16 4.34 -2.67 0.74
N GLY A 17 3.37 -2.06 1.42
CA GLY A 17 2.57 -0.98 0.87
C GLY A 17 3.28 0.39 0.86
N THR A 18 2.76 1.34 0.08
CA THR A 18 3.34 2.69 -0.08
C THR A 18 3.36 3.46 1.24
N THR A 19 2.24 3.45 1.97
CA THR A 19 2.06 4.21 3.22
C THR A 19 2.09 3.33 4.47
N TYR A 20 1.62 2.09 4.36
CA TYR A 20 1.62 1.10 5.44
C TYR A 20 2.03 -0.25 4.88
N SER A 21 2.73 -1.04 5.68
CA SER A 21 3.07 -2.43 5.43
C SER A 21 2.36 -3.35 6.42
N CYS A 22 2.11 -4.58 6.02
CA CYS A 22 1.43 -5.59 6.81
C CYS A 22 2.15 -6.94 6.68
N VAL A 23 2.17 -7.75 7.73
CA VAL A 23 2.81 -9.06 7.71
C VAL A 23 1.88 -10.13 8.24
N GLY A 24 1.76 -11.22 7.48
CA GLY A 24 0.97 -12.39 7.79
C GLY A 24 1.84 -13.64 7.91
N VAL A 25 1.45 -14.53 8.81
CA VAL A 25 2.10 -15.82 9.03
C VAL A 25 1.07 -16.93 8.86
N TRP A 26 1.50 -18.11 8.42
CA TRP A 26 0.66 -19.30 8.41
C TRP A 26 0.90 -20.12 9.67
N GLN A 27 -0.13 -20.24 10.52
CA GLN A 27 -0.08 -21.01 11.75
C GLN A 27 -1.39 -21.78 11.96
N HIS A 28 -1.27 -23.01 12.46
CA HIS A 28 -2.44 -23.84 12.84
C HIS A 28 -3.49 -23.98 11.73
N GLY A 29 -3.05 -24.05 10.47
CA GLY A 29 -3.94 -24.23 9.32
C GLY A 29 -4.72 -22.98 8.88
N ARG A 30 -4.36 -21.81 9.38
CA ARG A 30 -4.93 -20.51 8.97
C ARG A 30 -3.84 -19.45 8.87
N VAL A 31 -4.19 -18.32 8.27
CA VAL A 31 -3.35 -17.12 8.34
C VAL A 31 -3.62 -16.38 9.64
N GLU A 32 -2.55 -15.84 10.23
CA GLU A 32 -2.62 -14.88 11.32
C GLU A 32 -1.88 -13.62 10.91
N ILE A 33 -2.58 -12.47 10.99
CA ILE A 33 -1.99 -11.15 10.76
C ILE A 33 -1.32 -10.71 12.06
N VAL A 34 -0.04 -10.36 11.96
CA VAL A 34 0.79 -10.08 13.14
C VAL A 34 0.73 -8.60 13.47
N ALA A 35 0.36 -8.29 14.71
CA ALA A 35 0.42 -6.93 15.23
C ALA A 35 1.87 -6.54 15.59
N ASN A 36 2.21 -5.28 15.35
CA ASN A 36 3.50 -4.71 15.75
C ASN A 36 3.59 -4.46 17.27
N ASP A 37 4.71 -3.92 17.72
CA ASP A 37 4.99 -3.62 19.13
C ASP A 37 4.01 -2.61 19.79
N GLN A 38 3.21 -1.88 19.01
CA GLN A 38 2.14 -1.00 19.48
C GLN A 38 0.75 -1.66 19.42
N GLY A 39 0.66 -2.93 18.99
CA GLY A 39 -0.62 -3.63 18.81
C GLY A 39 -1.33 -3.31 17.49
N ASN A 40 -0.72 -2.54 16.58
CA ASN A 40 -1.28 -2.23 15.27
C ASN A 40 -0.98 -3.34 14.26
N ARG A 41 -1.98 -3.75 13.49
CA ARG A 41 -1.82 -4.80 12.45
C ARG A 41 -1.19 -4.32 11.15
N THR A 42 -1.09 -3.01 10.98
CA THR A 42 -0.34 -2.39 9.90
C THR A 42 0.70 -1.46 10.51
N THR A 43 1.83 -1.30 9.83
CA THR A 43 2.95 -0.49 10.29
C THR A 43 3.28 0.57 9.23
N PRO A 44 3.40 1.86 9.59
CA PRO A 44 3.76 2.89 8.61
C PRO A 44 5.03 2.54 7.81
N SER A 45 4.98 2.69 6.48
CA SER A 45 6.12 2.45 5.59
C SER A 45 7.07 3.66 5.58
N CYS A 46 7.64 3.98 6.74
CA CYS A 46 8.54 5.12 6.90
C CYS A 46 9.75 4.81 7.76
N VAL A 47 10.85 5.50 7.47
CA VAL A 47 12.15 5.35 8.13
C VAL A 47 12.66 6.74 8.49
N ALA A 48 13.05 6.94 9.74
CA ALA A 48 13.63 8.18 10.21
C ALA A 48 15.05 7.97 10.72
N PHE A 49 15.91 8.93 10.42
CA PHE A 49 17.30 8.94 10.85
C PHE A 49 17.51 10.04 11.88
N THR A 50 18.08 9.67 13.03
CA THR A 50 18.38 10.59 14.13
C THR A 50 19.88 10.63 14.43
N ASP A 51 20.29 11.39 15.44
CA ASP A 51 21.68 11.43 15.87
C ASP A 51 22.14 10.14 16.56
N THR A 52 21.21 9.29 17.00
CA THR A 52 21.50 8.07 17.77
C THR A 52 21.17 6.81 16.98
N GLU A 53 20.00 6.77 16.36
CA GLU A 53 19.39 5.54 15.86
C GLU A 53 18.55 5.74 14.58
N ARG A 54 18.14 4.62 14.01
CA ARG A 54 17.18 4.58 12.91
C ARG A 54 15.85 4.13 13.50
N LEU A 55 14.82 4.94 13.31
CA LEU A 55 13.46 4.59 13.67
C LEU A 55 12.74 4.09 12.42
N ILE A 56 11.90 3.06 12.57
CA ILE A 56 11.15 2.46 11.47
C ILE A 56 9.70 2.29 11.93
N GLY A 57 8.73 2.50 11.06
CA GLY A 57 7.32 2.33 11.42
C GLY A 57 6.77 3.49 12.24
N GLU A 58 6.03 3.16 13.30
CA GLU A 58 5.38 4.15 14.17
C GLU A 58 6.37 5.16 14.77
N GLY A 59 7.55 4.67 15.19
CA GLY A 59 8.61 5.53 15.73
C GLY A 59 9.04 6.61 14.75
N ALA A 60 9.22 6.25 13.47
CA ALA A 60 9.56 7.21 12.41
C ALA A 60 8.40 8.16 12.10
N HIS A 61 7.18 7.61 12.00
CA HIS A 61 5.97 8.38 11.69
C HIS A 61 5.70 9.47 12.73
N ASN A 62 5.77 9.13 14.02
CA ASN A 62 5.44 10.02 15.13
C ASN A 62 6.37 11.23 15.24
N GLN A 63 7.66 11.06 14.94
CA GLN A 63 8.63 12.15 14.98
C GLN A 63 8.75 12.94 13.67
N GLY A 64 8.06 12.52 12.59
CA GLY A 64 8.20 13.11 11.25
C GLY A 64 7.86 14.60 11.16
N VAL A 65 7.10 15.15 12.11
CA VAL A 65 6.87 16.61 12.22
C VAL A 65 8.12 17.35 12.69
N ARG A 66 8.86 16.78 13.65
CA ARG A 66 10.05 17.42 14.24
C ARG A 66 11.30 17.21 13.38
N ASN A 67 11.34 16.10 12.65
CA ASN A 67 12.51 15.66 11.88
C ASN A 67 12.14 15.37 10.41
N SER A 68 11.41 16.29 9.77
CA SER A 68 10.80 16.03 8.46
C SER A 68 11.83 15.75 7.36
N SER A 69 12.96 16.47 7.33
CA SER A 69 13.99 16.29 6.30
C SER A 69 14.74 14.96 6.38
N ASN A 70 14.70 14.27 7.53
CA ASN A 70 15.36 12.96 7.72
C ASN A 70 14.34 11.84 7.96
N THR A 71 13.07 12.07 7.63
CA THR A 71 12.00 11.06 7.71
C THR A 71 11.52 10.74 6.31
N VAL A 72 11.87 9.56 5.84
CA VAL A 72 11.64 9.07 4.50
C VAL A 72 10.37 8.22 4.47
N PHE A 73 9.50 8.46 3.49
CA PHE A 73 8.23 7.75 3.27
C PHE A 73 7.93 7.72 1.77
N ASP A 74 6.86 7.02 1.35
CA ASP A 74 6.46 6.84 -0.06
C ASP A 74 7.52 6.21 -0.97
N VAL A 75 8.56 5.57 -0.41
CA VAL A 75 9.70 5.03 -1.17
C VAL A 75 9.28 4.01 -2.22
N LYS A 76 8.13 3.36 -2.05
CA LYS A 76 7.55 2.47 -3.06
C LYS A 76 7.26 3.17 -4.40
N ARG A 77 7.02 4.48 -4.41
CA ARG A 77 6.89 5.29 -5.64
C ARG A 77 8.24 5.53 -6.33
N LEU A 78 9.36 5.38 -5.62
CA LEU A 78 10.73 5.58 -6.11
C LEU A 78 11.43 4.31 -6.57
N ILE A 79 11.12 3.17 -5.94
CA ILE A 79 11.87 1.92 -6.12
C ILE A 79 11.90 1.47 -7.59
N GLY A 80 13.11 1.18 -8.10
CA GLY A 80 13.34 0.75 -9.48
C GLY A 80 13.07 1.79 -10.58
N ARG A 81 12.89 3.07 -10.24
CA ARG A 81 12.77 4.19 -11.19
C ARG A 81 14.08 4.96 -11.35
N ASN A 82 14.09 5.81 -12.36
CA ASN A 82 15.14 6.80 -12.56
C ASN A 82 14.77 8.12 -11.88
N PHE A 83 15.77 8.85 -11.41
CA PHE A 83 15.64 10.16 -10.79
C PHE A 83 14.99 11.16 -11.75
N THR A 84 15.35 11.15 -13.04
CA THR A 84 14.78 12.08 -14.03
C THR A 84 13.37 11.72 -14.52
N ASP A 85 12.77 10.61 -14.06
CA ASP A 85 11.39 10.25 -14.41
C ASP A 85 10.43 11.40 -14.04
N PRO A 86 9.59 11.90 -14.97
CA PRO A 86 8.66 12.98 -14.68
C PRO A 86 7.76 12.72 -13.47
N THR A 87 7.40 11.47 -13.22
CA THR A 87 6.60 11.08 -12.05
C THR A 87 7.38 11.28 -10.76
N VAL A 88 8.64 10.84 -10.72
CA VAL A 88 9.57 11.05 -9.59
C VAL A 88 9.80 12.54 -9.32
N GLN A 89 9.99 13.34 -10.37
CA GLN A 89 10.18 14.79 -10.26
C GLN A 89 8.91 15.51 -9.79
N SER A 90 7.73 14.99 -10.14
CA SER A 90 6.45 15.50 -9.62
C SER A 90 6.31 15.20 -8.14
N ASP A 91 6.52 13.94 -7.74
CA ASP A 91 6.37 13.49 -6.35
C ASP A 91 7.41 14.15 -5.42
N ALA A 92 8.64 14.37 -5.91
CA ALA A 92 9.71 15.03 -5.16
C ALA A 92 9.35 16.44 -4.65
N LYS A 93 8.43 17.15 -5.32
CA LYS A 93 7.95 18.46 -4.88
C LYS A 93 7.16 18.40 -3.56
N HIS A 94 6.65 17.23 -3.22
CA HIS A 94 5.80 17.01 -2.05
C HIS A 94 6.56 16.38 -0.88
N TRP A 95 7.82 15.99 -1.07
CA TRP A 95 8.64 15.37 -0.04
C TRP A 95 9.54 16.38 0.68
N PRO A 96 9.68 16.27 2.02
CA PRO A 96 10.52 17.17 2.80
C PRO A 96 12.02 16.82 2.77
N PHE A 97 12.36 15.60 2.37
CA PHE A 97 13.72 15.07 2.30
C PHE A 97 14.37 15.37 0.94
N GLU A 98 15.70 15.47 0.95
CA GLU A 98 16.47 15.76 -0.27
C GLU A 98 16.69 14.48 -1.08
N MET A 99 16.66 14.63 -2.41
CA MET A 99 17.03 13.56 -3.32
C MET A 99 17.97 14.07 -4.40
N THR A 100 18.88 13.20 -4.82
CA THR A 100 19.86 13.44 -5.89
C THR A 100 19.82 12.31 -6.90
N GLY A 101 20.32 12.56 -8.11
CA GLY A 101 20.63 11.50 -9.07
C GLY A 101 21.96 10.84 -8.70
N GLY A 102 21.95 9.53 -8.52
CA GLY A 102 23.13 8.70 -8.33
C GLY A 102 23.63 8.06 -9.62
N ASP A 103 24.36 6.97 -9.48
CA ASP A 103 24.88 6.19 -10.61
C ASP A 103 23.71 5.66 -11.48
N ASP A 104 23.91 5.69 -12.80
CA ASP A 104 22.89 5.33 -13.80
C ASP A 104 21.54 6.05 -13.63
N ASP A 105 21.56 7.29 -13.14
CA ASP A 105 20.37 8.10 -12.86
C ASP A 105 19.43 7.49 -11.82
N LYS A 106 19.91 6.60 -10.95
CA LYS A 106 19.09 6.06 -9.86
C LYS A 106 18.87 7.12 -8.77
N PRO A 107 17.64 7.31 -8.24
CA PRO A 107 17.42 8.26 -7.17
C PRO A 107 18.17 7.84 -5.91
N LYS A 108 18.78 8.81 -5.24
CA LYS A 108 19.39 8.66 -3.92
C LYS A 108 18.75 9.62 -2.94
N ILE A 109 18.38 9.11 -1.78
CA ILE A 109 17.73 9.87 -0.71
C ILE A 109 18.81 10.32 0.27
N THR A 110 18.94 11.63 0.47
CA THR A 110 19.95 12.22 1.35
C THR A 110 19.35 12.57 2.70
N VAL A 111 19.95 12.05 3.77
CA VAL A 111 19.54 12.28 5.16
C VAL A 111 20.76 12.57 6.04
N SER A 112 20.57 13.28 7.14
CA SER A 112 21.56 13.38 8.22
C SER A 112 21.35 12.24 9.21
N PHE A 113 22.37 11.41 9.40
CA PHE A 113 22.37 10.33 10.39
C PHE A 113 23.64 10.42 11.23
N ARG A 114 23.49 10.59 12.56
CA ARG A 114 24.61 10.80 13.49
C ARG A 114 25.48 12.01 13.12
N GLY A 115 24.85 13.12 12.73
CA GLY A 115 25.53 14.33 12.28
C GLY A 115 26.27 14.23 10.93
N ILE A 116 26.16 13.10 10.22
CA ILE A 116 26.83 12.87 8.93
C ILE A 116 25.77 12.73 7.83
N LYS A 117 25.96 13.44 6.71
CA LYS A 117 25.13 13.23 5.51
C LYS A 117 25.36 11.82 4.97
N LYS A 118 24.29 11.07 4.78
CA LYS A 118 24.27 9.76 4.16
C LYS A 118 23.29 9.74 3.00
N GLU A 119 23.65 8.99 1.98
CA GLU A 119 22.79 8.69 0.85
C GLU A 119 22.31 7.25 0.98
N PHE A 120 21.03 7.02 0.70
CA PHE A 120 20.44 5.69 0.64
C PHE A 120 19.69 5.50 -0.67
N SER A 121 19.74 4.30 -1.22
CA SER A 121 18.88 3.93 -2.33
C SER A 121 17.45 3.64 -1.86
N PRO A 122 16.43 3.70 -2.74
CA PRO A 122 15.08 3.27 -2.40
C PRO A 122 15.03 1.83 -1.88
N GLU A 123 15.84 0.94 -2.45
CA GLU A 123 15.94 -0.46 -2.04
C GLU A 123 16.45 -0.59 -0.61
N GLU A 124 17.45 0.19 -0.20
CA GLU A 124 17.96 0.19 1.17
C GLU A 124 16.92 0.69 2.17
N ILE A 125 16.13 1.72 1.83
CA ILE A 125 15.04 2.20 2.70
C ILE A 125 13.92 1.17 2.78
N SER A 126 13.51 0.59 1.65
CA SER A 126 12.53 -0.51 1.64
C SER A 126 13.01 -1.74 2.42
N ALA A 127 14.31 -2.05 2.38
CA ALA A 127 14.91 -3.13 3.15
C ALA A 127 14.77 -2.89 4.65
N MET A 128 14.89 -1.64 5.13
CA MET A 128 14.65 -1.31 6.54
C MET A 128 13.19 -1.56 6.94
N VAL A 129 12.23 -1.24 6.06
CA VAL A 129 10.81 -1.56 6.31
C VAL A 129 10.57 -3.08 6.33
N LEU A 130 11.14 -3.81 5.37
CA LEU A 130 11.06 -5.27 5.32
C LEU A 130 11.72 -5.92 6.55
N LEU A 131 12.84 -5.39 7.03
CA LEU A 131 13.49 -5.83 8.25
C LEU A 131 12.56 -5.65 9.46
N LYS A 132 11.86 -4.52 9.59
CA LYS A 132 10.87 -4.34 10.67
C LYS A 132 9.72 -5.34 10.58
N MET A 133 9.26 -5.69 9.36
CA MET A 133 8.21 -6.69 9.17
C MET A 133 8.70 -8.09 9.56
N LYS A 134 9.93 -8.43 9.20
CA LYS A 134 10.62 -9.64 9.63
C LYS A 134 10.73 -9.70 11.15
N GLU A 135 11.30 -8.69 11.79
CA GLU A 135 11.47 -8.63 13.25
C GLU A 135 10.13 -8.76 13.99
N THR A 136 9.07 -8.13 13.46
CA THR A 136 7.71 -8.22 14.01
C THR A 136 7.20 -9.66 13.98
N ALA A 137 7.37 -10.35 12.85
CA ALA A 137 6.98 -11.75 12.73
C ALA A 137 7.88 -12.69 13.56
N GLU A 138 9.18 -12.43 13.66
CA GLU A 138 10.12 -13.20 14.50
C GLU A 138 9.77 -13.08 15.98
N ALA A 139 9.44 -11.88 16.45
CA ALA A 139 8.99 -11.65 17.83
C ALA A 139 7.68 -12.40 18.13
N TYR A 140 6.77 -12.51 17.16
CA TYR A 140 5.52 -13.24 17.29
C TYR A 140 5.70 -14.76 17.29
N LEU A 141 6.55 -15.27 16.39
CA LEU A 141 6.77 -16.71 16.21
C LEU A 141 7.80 -17.30 17.19
N GLY A 142 8.67 -16.46 17.76
CA GLY A 142 9.77 -16.91 18.62
C GLY A 142 10.89 -17.65 17.89
N THR A 143 11.00 -17.49 16.57
CA THR A 143 12.02 -18.11 15.73
C THR A 143 12.51 -17.14 14.66
N ALA A 144 13.74 -17.36 14.17
CA ALA A 144 14.27 -16.62 13.03
C ALA A 144 13.49 -16.93 11.74
N ILE A 145 13.34 -15.91 10.90
CA ILE A 145 12.64 -15.98 9.61
C ILE A 145 13.63 -15.75 8.49
N THR A 146 13.66 -16.68 7.54
CA THR A 146 14.58 -16.65 6.39
C THR A 146 13.88 -16.41 5.08
N ASP A 147 12.59 -16.75 4.97
CA ASP A 147 11.88 -16.83 3.70
C ASP A 147 10.64 -15.93 3.70
N ALA A 148 10.37 -15.28 2.57
CA ALA A 148 9.21 -14.43 2.43
C ALA A 148 8.61 -14.48 1.02
N VAL A 149 7.29 -14.27 0.94
CA VAL A 149 6.60 -13.81 -0.26
C VAL A 149 6.29 -12.33 -0.05
N VAL A 150 6.72 -11.48 -0.99
CA VAL A 150 6.52 -10.03 -0.91
C VAL A 150 5.60 -9.58 -2.04
N THR A 151 4.66 -8.71 -1.75
CA THR A 151 3.70 -8.19 -2.74
C THR A 151 4.21 -6.93 -3.43
N VAL A 152 3.75 -6.72 -4.67
CA VAL A 152 3.98 -5.50 -5.45
C VAL A 152 2.73 -5.14 -6.26
N PRO A 153 2.56 -3.88 -6.69
CA PRO A 153 1.51 -3.48 -7.62
C PRO A 153 1.62 -4.30 -8.89
N ALA A 154 0.49 -4.63 -9.51
CA ALA A 154 0.52 -5.48 -10.68
C ALA A 154 1.26 -4.82 -11.85
N TYR A 155 1.20 -3.49 -11.92
CA TYR A 155 1.87 -2.65 -12.92
C TYR A 155 3.36 -2.39 -12.67
N PHE A 156 3.94 -2.95 -11.61
CA PHE A 156 5.39 -2.90 -11.46
C PHE A 156 6.09 -3.59 -12.62
N ASN A 157 6.98 -2.85 -13.28
CA ASN A 157 7.81 -3.36 -14.36
C ASN A 157 8.95 -4.27 -13.81
N GLY A 158 9.74 -4.85 -14.71
CA GLY A 158 10.84 -5.75 -14.34
C GLY A 158 11.87 -5.13 -13.40
N SER A 159 12.23 -3.85 -13.61
CA SER A 159 13.18 -3.10 -12.76
C SER A 159 12.65 -2.97 -11.33
N GLN A 160 11.40 -2.54 -11.18
CA GLN A 160 10.78 -2.33 -9.87
C GLN A 160 10.63 -3.65 -9.09
N ARG A 161 10.24 -4.72 -9.78
CA ARG A 161 10.16 -6.07 -9.17
C ARG A 161 11.52 -6.57 -8.70
N GLN A 162 12.56 -6.37 -9.51
CA GLN A 162 13.91 -6.76 -9.13
C GLN A 162 14.41 -5.93 -7.95
N ALA A 163 14.20 -4.61 -7.97
CA ALA A 163 14.56 -3.71 -6.87
C ALA A 163 13.86 -4.08 -5.55
N THR A 164 12.57 -4.46 -5.58
CA THR A 164 11.87 -4.97 -4.38
C THR A 164 12.48 -6.31 -3.89
N LYS A 165 12.89 -7.19 -4.81
CA LYS A 165 13.55 -8.44 -4.46
C LYS A 165 14.93 -8.18 -3.82
N ASP A 166 15.68 -7.23 -4.36
CA ASP A 166 16.98 -6.81 -3.84
C ASP A 166 16.84 -6.19 -2.44
N ALA A 167 15.81 -5.38 -2.20
CA ALA A 167 15.46 -4.87 -0.87
C ALA A 167 15.22 -6.01 0.13
N GLY A 168 14.53 -7.08 -0.29
CA GLY A 168 14.36 -8.28 0.53
C GLY A 168 15.68 -8.98 0.86
N ALA A 169 16.58 -9.10 -0.13
CA ALA A 169 17.92 -9.66 0.10
C ALA A 169 18.74 -8.82 1.09
N ILE A 170 18.71 -7.49 0.98
CA ILE A 170 19.36 -6.56 1.92
C ILE A 170 18.79 -6.72 3.33
N ALA A 171 17.48 -6.98 3.47
CA ALA A 171 16.81 -7.26 4.74
C ALA A 171 17.12 -8.66 5.33
N GLY A 172 17.93 -9.48 4.63
CA GLY A 172 18.23 -10.84 5.04
C GLY A 172 17.04 -11.80 4.89
N LEU A 173 16.21 -11.58 3.87
CA LEU A 173 15.12 -12.45 3.46
C LEU A 173 15.41 -13.08 2.09
N ASN A 174 15.22 -14.38 1.99
CA ASN A 174 15.04 -15.07 0.72
C ASN A 174 13.62 -14.81 0.21
N VAL A 175 13.50 -13.88 -0.75
CA VAL A 175 12.23 -13.59 -1.41
C VAL A 175 11.91 -14.72 -2.40
N MET A 176 11.18 -15.72 -1.90
CA MET A 176 10.80 -16.92 -2.65
C MET A 176 9.96 -16.58 -3.88
N ARG A 177 9.09 -15.56 -3.77
CA ARG A 177 8.21 -15.11 -4.84
C ARG A 177 7.82 -13.65 -4.62
N ILE A 178 7.80 -12.89 -5.72
CA ILE A 178 7.08 -11.62 -5.81
C ILE A 178 5.69 -11.93 -6.38
N ILE A 179 4.63 -11.51 -5.68
CA ILE A 179 3.24 -11.69 -6.13
C ILE A 179 2.57 -10.34 -6.34
N ASN A 180 1.63 -10.26 -7.26
CA ASN A 180 0.85 -9.05 -7.46
C ASN A 180 -0.14 -8.86 -6.30
N GLU A 181 -0.26 -7.65 -5.79
CA GLU A 181 -1.21 -7.25 -4.75
C GLU A 181 -2.64 -7.70 -5.02
N PRO A 182 -3.25 -7.40 -6.18
CA PRO A 182 -4.62 -7.84 -6.44
C PRO A 182 -4.75 -9.36 -6.58
N THR A 183 -3.68 -10.07 -6.95
CA THR A 183 -3.66 -11.54 -6.95
C THR A 183 -3.61 -12.10 -5.53
N ALA A 184 -2.81 -11.50 -4.65
CA ALA A 184 -2.78 -11.87 -3.24
C ALA A 184 -4.15 -11.61 -2.59
N ALA A 185 -4.78 -10.46 -2.83
CA ALA A 185 -6.12 -10.20 -2.35
C ALA A 185 -7.16 -11.19 -2.88
N ALA A 186 -7.07 -11.61 -4.16
CA ALA A 186 -7.94 -12.66 -4.70
C ALA A 186 -7.74 -14.02 -4.01
N ILE A 187 -6.51 -14.36 -3.61
CA ILE A 187 -6.20 -15.57 -2.81
C ILE A 187 -6.82 -15.45 -1.41
N ALA A 188 -6.73 -14.30 -0.76
CA ALA A 188 -7.37 -14.10 0.55
C ALA A 188 -8.89 -14.22 0.44
N TYR A 189 -9.49 -13.55 -0.54
CA TYR A 189 -10.92 -13.65 -0.83
C TYR A 189 -11.36 -15.10 -1.08
N SER A 190 -10.65 -15.86 -1.91
CA SER A 190 -11.06 -17.25 -2.18
C SER A 190 -10.97 -18.16 -0.96
N MET A 191 -10.05 -17.89 -0.03
CA MET A 191 -9.88 -18.66 1.21
C MET A 191 -10.92 -18.32 2.28
N GLU A 192 -11.35 -17.06 2.38
CA GLU A 192 -12.32 -16.63 3.39
C GLU A 192 -13.77 -16.96 2.99
N GLN A 193 -14.02 -17.15 1.69
CA GLN A 193 -15.37 -17.39 1.20
C GLN A 193 -15.91 -18.78 1.57
N LYS A 194 -17.08 -18.79 2.22
CA LYS A 194 -17.87 -19.99 2.49
C LYS A 194 -19.01 -20.05 1.49
N TRP A 195 -18.76 -20.62 0.31
CA TRP A 195 -19.82 -20.82 -0.67
C TRP A 195 -20.86 -21.79 -0.13
N SER A 196 -22.13 -21.35 -0.06
CA SER A 196 -23.24 -22.25 0.31
C SER A 196 -23.41 -23.35 -0.75
N ASP A 197 -24.01 -24.50 -0.40
CA ASP A 197 -24.22 -25.62 -1.34
C ASP A 197 -25.00 -25.22 -2.60
N THR A 198 -25.91 -24.25 -2.49
CA THR A 198 -26.65 -23.65 -3.62
C THR A 198 -25.79 -22.75 -4.50
N GLU A 199 -24.83 -22.05 -3.90
CA GLU A 199 -23.86 -21.20 -4.58
C GLU A 199 -22.69 -21.98 -5.21
N ALA A 200 -22.37 -23.16 -4.66
CA ALA A 200 -21.40 -24.10 -5.21
C ALA A 200 -21.85 -24.67 -6.57
N GLN A 201 -23.12 -24.48 -6.95
CA GLN A 201 -23.63 -24.85 -8.27
C GLN A 201 -23.20 -23.89 -9.38
N LYS A 202 -22.74 -22.67 -9.05
CA LYS A 202 -22.21 -21.78 -10.08
C LYS A 202 -20.81 -22.26 -10.49
N PRO A 203 -20.60 -22.63 -11.78
CA PRO A 203 -19.36 -23.28 -12.21
C PRO A 203 -18.14 -22.36 -12.15
N GLU A 204 -18.35 -21.05 -12.20
CA GLU A 204 -17.31 -20.03 -12.12
C GLU A 204 -17.87 -18.74 -11.53
N ARG A 205 -17.03 -18.00 -10.80
CA ARG A 205 -17.31 -16.65 -10.31
C ARG A 205 -16.35 -15.66 -10.91
N VAL A 206 -16.88 -14.54 -11.40
CA VAL A 206 -16.08 -13.41 -11.88
C VAL A 206 -15.99 -12.36 -10.77
N VAL A 207 -14.79 -12.09 -10.29
CA VAL A 207 -14.54 -11.16 -9.20
C VAL A 207 -13.67 -10.02 -9.70
N LEU A 208 -14.11 -8.78 -9.49
CA LEU A 208 -13.28 -7.59 -9.68
C LEU A 208 -12.60 -7.26 -8.35
N ILE A 209 -11.29 -7.35 -8.30
CA ILE A 209 -10.49 -6.80 -7.20
C ILE A 209 -10.21 -5.33 -7.52
N TYR A 210 -10.65 -4.43 -6.66
CA TYR A 210 -10.40 -3.00 -6.74
C TYR A 210 -9.55 -2.57 -5.55
N ASP A 211 -8.25 -2.44 -5.78
CA ASP A 211 -7.26 -2.09 -4.78
C ASP A 211 -6.84 -0.63 -4.93
N LEU A 212 -7.31 0.22 -4.00
CA LEU A 212 -7.00 1.64 -3.99
C LEU A 212 -6.32 1.98 -2.65
N GLY A 213 -5.00 1.99 -2.69
CA GLY A 213 -4.13 2.17 -1.53
C GLY A 213 -3.78 3.63 -1.23
N GLY A 214 -2.63 3.81 -0.57
CA GLY A 214 -2.07 5.13 -0.27
C GLY A 214 -1.45 5.84 -1.48
N GLY A 215 -0.97 5.09 -2.47
CA GLY A 215 -0.36 5.71 -3.64
C GLY A 215 -0.42 4.90 -4.93
N THR A 216 -1.16 3.80 -4.95
CA THR A 216 -1.37 2.96 -6.12
C THR A 216 -2.84 2.59 -6.23
N LEU A 217 -3.29 2.43 -7.47
CA LEU A 217 -4.57 1.85 -7.83
C LEU A 217 -4.30 0.65 -8.73
N ASP A 218 -4.71 -0.54 -8.30
CA ASP A 218 -4.67 -1.76 -9.09
C ASP A 218 -6.09 -2.35 -9.21
N VAL A 219 -6.48 -2.73 -10.42
CA VAL A 219 -7.78 -3.33 -10.72
C VAL A 219 -7.55 -4.63 -11.46
N SER A 220 -8.00 -5.76 -10.89
CA SER A 220 -7.89 -7.06 -11.55
C SER A 220 -9.23 -7.74 -11.69
N LEU A 221 -9.49 -8.30 -12.88
CA LEU A 221 -10.62 -9.17 -13.10
C LEU A 221 -10.16 -10.62 -13.00
N VAL A 222 -10.70 -11.36 -12.04
CA VAL A 222 -10.29 -12.73 -11.71
C VAL A 222 -11.48 -13.66 -11.86
N VAL A 223 -11.27 -14.78 -12.53
CA VAL A 223 -12.25 -15.87 -12.60
C VAL A 223 -11.84 -16.97 -11.63
N ILE A 224 -12.75 -17.33 -10.74
CA ILE A 224 -12.57 -18.37 -9.72
C ILE A 224 -13.38 -19.59 -10.14
N LYS A 225 -12.71 -20.72 -10.39
CA LYS A 225 -13.35 -21.96 -10.84
C LYS A 225 -12.76 -23.17 -10.14
N LYS A 226 -13.58 -23.86 -9.33
CA LYS A 226 -13.17 -25.06 -8.58
C LYS A 226 -11.88 -24.84 -7.78
N GLY A 227 -11.79 -23.70 -7.08
CA GLY A 227 -10.60 -23.29 -6.33
C GLY A 227 -9.49 -22.65 -7.15
N VAL A 228 -9.47 -22.80 -8.48
CA VAL A 228 -8.44 -22.22 -9.36
C VAL A 228 -8.75 -20.75 -9.65
N LEU A 229 -7.77 -19.89 -9.40
CA LEU A 229 -7.81 -18.47 -9.74
C LEU A 229 -7.16 -18.23 -11.10
N GLU A 230 -7.90 -17.60 -12.01
CA GLU A 230 -7.40 -17.19 -13.33
C GLU A 230 -7.56 -15.67 -13.47
N VAL A 231 -6.43 -14.94 -13.53
CA VAL A 231 -6.44 -13.50 -13.79
C VAL A 231 -6.72 -13.27 -15.28
N LYS A 232 -7.83 -12.61 -15.62
CA LYS A 232 -8.22 -12.32 -17.00
C LYS A 232 -7.59 -11.04 -17.52
N ALA A 233 -7.55 -10.01 -16.69
CA ALA A 233 -6.87 -8.76 -16.97
C ALA A 233 -6.50 -8.09 -15.65
N THR A 234 -5.47 -7.25 -15.72
CA THR A 234 -5.10 -6.35 -14.64
C THR A 234 -4.77 -5.00 -15.25
N THR A 235 -5.37 -3.94 -14.70
CA THR A 235 -5.14 -2.52 -15.01
C THR A 235 -4.80 -1.72 -13.76
N GLY A 236 -4.32 -0.50 -13.91
CA GLY A 236 -3.97 0.32 -12.75
C GLY A 236 -3.31 1.65 -13.07
N ASP A 237 -2.92 2.34 -12.00
CA ASP A 237 -2.10 3.54 -11.98
C ASP A 237 -1.16 3.48 -10.75
N THR A 238 0.15 3.45 -11.00
CA THR A 238 1.18 3.34 -9.95
C THR A 238 1.42 4.64 -9.16
N HIS A 239 0.71 5.73 -9.48
CA HIS A 239 0.84 7.03 -8.80
C HIS A 239 -0.52 7.67 -8.48
N LEU A 240 -1.55 6.86 -8.25
CA LEU A 240 -2.87 7.33 -7.87
C LEU A 240 -3.31 6.65 -6.56
N GLY A 241 -3.54 7.44 -5.51
CA GLY A 241 -4.06 6.91 -4.26
C GLY A 241 -4.35 7.97 -3.19
N GLY A 242 -4.40 7.48 -1.95
CA GLY A 242 -4.68 8.25 -0.74
C GLY A 242 -3.93 9.58 -0.62
N GLU A 243 -2.65 9.60 -0.99
CA GLU A 243 -1.78 10.78 -0.88
C GLU A 243 -2.17 11.89 -1.85
N ASP A 244 -2.70 11.57 -3.03
CA ASP A 244 -3.08 12.57 -4.05
C ASP A 244 -4.26 13.43 -3.58
N TRP A 245 -5.26 12.81 -2.94
CA TRP A 245 -6.34 13.53 -2.27
C TRP A 245 -5.84 14.39 -1.11
N THR A 246 -4.86 13.89 -0.35
CA THR A 246 -4.24 14.64 0.73
C THR A 246 -3.45 15.84 0.19
N ASN A 247 -2.73 15.69 -0.93
CA ASN A 247 -2.02 16.77 -1.62
C ASN A 247 -2.97 17.89 -2.05
N HIS A 248 -4.07 17.55 -2.73
CA HIS A 248 -5.07 18.54 -3.14
C HIS A 248 -5.68 19.30 -1.95
N MET A 249 -5.92 18.63 -0.82
CA MET A 249 -6.37 19.30 0.41
C MET A 249 -5.30 20.25 0.95
N VAL A 250 -4.03 19.83 0.98
CA VAL A 250 -2.91 20.68 1.40
C VAL A 250 -2.82 21.93 0.53
N ASP A 251 -2.83 21.80 -0.80
CA ASP A 251 -2.75 22.93 -1.73
C ASP A 251 -3.92 23.92 -1.56
N HIS A 252 -5.11 23.38 -1.34
CA HIS A 252 -6.30 24.18 -1.05
C HIS A 252 -6.13 24.99 0.24
N PHE A 253 -5.64 24.37 1.31
CA PHE A 253 -5.49 25.04 2.60
C PHE A 253 -4.26 25.93 2.71
N ILE A 254 -3.19 25.69 1.94
CA ILE A 254 -2.10 26.65 1.74
C ILE A 254 -2.68 27.93 1.12
N SER A 255 -3.45 27.77 0.04
CA SER A 255 -4.10 28.89 -0.65
C SER A 255 -5.09 29.63 0.25
N GLU A 256 -5.81 28.91 1.10
CA GLU A 256 -6.73 29.49 2.07
C GLU A 256 -6.00 30.24 3.19
N PHE A 257 -4.96 29.65 3.77
CA PHE A 257 -4.12 30.28 4.80
C PHE A 257 -3.54 31.60 4.28
N LYS A 258 -3.00 31.59 3.06
CA LYS A 258 -2.48 32.79 2.40
C LYS A 258 -3.54 33.88 2.26
N LYS A 259 -4.75 33.52 1.81
CA LYS A 259 -5.88 34.47 1.69
C LYS A 259 -6.33 35.03 3.05
N LYS A 260 -6.36 34.21 4.10
CA LYS A 260 -6.73 34.62 5.46
C LYS A 260 -5.70 35.54 6.12
N ASN A 261 -4.44 35.47 5.71
CA ASN A 261 -3.31 36.16 6.36
C ASN A 261 -2.61 37.15 5.42
N SER A 262 -3.39 38.05 4.81
CA SER A 262 -2.91 39.19 4.01
C SER A 262 -2.17 38.86 2.71
N CYS A 263 -2.32 37.65 2.16
CA CYS A 263 -1.72 37.19 0.89
C CYS A 263 -0.19 37.19 0.79
N GLU A 264 0.52 37.71 1.80
CA GLU A 264 1.98 37.75 1.88
C GLU A 264 2.56 36.57 2.65
N ARG A 265 1.77 35.94 3.53
CA ARG A 265 2.22 34.81 4.36
C ARG A 265 1.96 33.49 3.66
N ASP A 266 3.03 32.90 3.15
CA ASP A 266 3.02 31.66 2.38
C ASP A 266 3.81 30.57 3.11
N ILE A 267 3.15 29.48 3.48
CA ILE A 267 3.78 28.36 4.20
C ILE A 267 4.48 27.38 3.27
N SER A 268 4.42 27.57 1.94
CA SER A 268 4.95 26.64 0.94
C SER A 268 6.45 26.36 1.08
N CYS A 269 7.20 27.25 1.74
CA CYS A 269 8.63 27.07 1.99
C CYS A 269 8.95 26.50 3.39
N ASP A 270 7.97 26.42 4.30
CA ASP A 270 8.16 25.90 5.66
C ASP A 270 7.81 24.40 5.71
N LYS A 271 8.85 23.56 5.63
CA LYS A 271 8.72 22.09 5.66
C LYS A 271 8.00 21.58 6.91
N LYS A 272 8.13 22.27 8.06
CA LYS A 272 7.49 21.85 9.32
C LYS A 272 6.01 22.22 9.33
N ALA A 273 5.67 23.44 8.90
CA ALA A 273 4.28 23.88 8.75
C ALA A 273 3.54 22.98 7.75
N LEU A 274 4.13 22.71 6.59
CA LEU A 274 3.56 21.82 5.58
C LEU A 274 3.31 20.40 6.10
N ARG A 275 4.26 19.82 6.84
CA ARG A 275 4.07 18.48 7.42
C ARG A 275 2.93 18.45 8.43
N ARG A 276 2.79 19.49 9.26
CA ARG A 276 1.69 19.59 10.24
C ARG A 276 0.34 19.73 9.55
N LEU A 277 0.26 20.59 8.53
CA LEU A 277 -0.94 20.76 7.72
C LEU A 277 -1.32 19.45 7.00
N ARG A 278 -0.35 18.78 6.37
CA ARG A 278 -0.56 17.47 5.72
C ARG A 278 -1.16 16.45 6.68
N ASN A 279 -0.58 16.29 7.87
CA ASN A 279 -1.10 15.37 8.88
C ASN A 279 -2.55 15.69 9.26
N SER A 280 -2.90 16.98 9.37
CA SER A 280 -4.28 17.38 9.65
C SER A 280 -5.23 17.15 8.46
N CYS A 281 -4.76 17.35 7.22
CA CYS A 281 -5.53 17.07 6.00
C CYS A 281 -5.80 15.56 5.84
N GLU A 282 -4.80 14.73 6.12
CA GLU A 282 -4.91 13.27 6.08
C GLU A 282 -5.96 12.77 7.09
N ARG A 283 -5.91 13.27 8.34
CA ARG A 283 -6.95 12.98 9.34
C ARG A 283 -8.34 13.45 8.90
N ALA A 284 -8.45 14.67 8.38
CA ALA A 284 -9.70 15.21 7.88
C ALA A 284 -10.27 14.35 6.74
N LYS A 285 -9.45 13.94 5.77
CA LYS A 285 -9.83 13.00 4.70
C LYS A 285 -10.42 11.69 5.25
N ARG A 286 -9.76 11.09 6.25
CA ARG A 286 -10.27 9.88 6.92
C ARG A 286 -11.63 10.14 7.58
N MET A 287 -11.76 11.24 8.33
CA MET A 287 -13.02 11.60 9.00
C MET A 287 -14.16 11.82 7.99
N LEU A 288 -13.89 12.45 6.85
CA LEU A 288 -14.88 12.68 5.79
C LEU A 288 -15.41 11.38 5.14
N SER A 289 -14.74 10.25 5.33
CA SER A 289 -15.22 8.95 4.86
C SER A 289 -16.41 8.43 5.68
N SER A 290 -16.65 8.96 6.89
CA SER A 290 -17.83 8.63 7.71
C SER A 290 -18.66 9.86 8.07
N GLN A 291 -18.06 11.05 8.16
CA GLN A 291 -18.70 12.30 8.56
C GLN A 291 -18.97 13.21 7.36
N THR A 292 -20.03 14.03 7.43
CA THR A 292 -20.40 14.97 6.35
C THR A 292 -19.55 16.23 6.33
N HIS A 293 -18.89 16.55 7.44
CA HIS A 293 -17.95 17.66 7.59
C HIS A 293 -16.95 17.34 8.71
N THR A 294 -15.83 18.05 8.72
CA THR A 294 -14.81 18.00 9.78
C THR A 294 -14.01 19.31 9.76
N VAL A 295 -13.04 19.43 10.66
CA VAL A 295 -12.17 20.59 10.81
C VAL A 295 -10.72 20.20 10.53
N VAL A 296 -10.00 21.08 9.84
CA VAL A 296 -8.54 21.10 9.77
C VAL A 296 -8.04 22.18 10.72
N GLU A 297 -7.35 21.73 11.76
CA GLU A 297 -6.87 22.59 12.85
C GLU A 297 -5.40 22.31 13.13
N VAL A 298 -4.61 23.39 13.18
CA VAL A 298 -3.19 23.36 13.53
C VAL A 298 -2.82 24.62 14.32
N ASP A 299 -2.55 24.45 15.60
CA ASP A 299 -2.07 25.53 16.48
C ASP A 299 -0.73 26.09 15.99
N ALA A 300 -0.52 27.40 16.03
CA ALA A 300 0.72 28.06 15.63
C ALA A 300 1.31 27.46 14.34
N LEU A 301 0.49 27.30 13.30
CA LEU A 301 0.89 26.68 12.03
C LEU A 301 2.11 27.38 11.44
N PHE A 302 2.09 28.72 11.42
CA PHE A 302 3.17 29.55 10.88
C PHE A 302 3.24 30.89 11.62
N GLU A 303 4.44 31.31 12.05
CA GLU A 303 4.68 32.58 12.77
C GLU A 303 3.74 32.82 13.98
N GLY A 304 3.38 31.75 14.69
CA GLY A 304 2.46 31.83 15.84
C GLY A 304 0.98 31.97 15.47
N ILE A 305 0.62 31.96 14.18
CA ILE A 305 -0.75 32.01 13.72
C ILE A 305 -1.37 30.60 13.73
N ASP A 306 -2.48 30.44 14.44
CA ASP A 306 -3.30 29.23 14.39
C ASP A 306 -4.01 29.12 13.03
N PHE A 307 -4.13 27.89 12.53
CA PHE A 307 -4.97 27.62 11.36
C PHE A 307 -6.19 26.81 11.75
N TYR A 308 -7.36 27.32 11.41
CA TYR A 308 -8.64 26.65 11.60
C TYR A 308 -9.49 26.81 10.33
N SER A 309 -9.94 25.70 9.77
CA SER A 309 -10.87 25.68 8.64
C SER A 309 -11.79 24.46 8.66
N THR A 310 -13.06 24.66 8.34
CA THR A 310 -14.04 23.58 8.21
C THR A 310 -14.11 23.11 6.77
N ILE A 311 -14.12 21.80 6.54
CA ILE A 311 -14.33 21.21 5.22
C ILE A 311 -15.50 20.23 5.25
N THR A 312 -16.34 20.31 4.21
CA THR A 312 -17.45 19.38 4.01
C THR A 312 -17.04 18.28 3.04
N ARG A 313 -17.70 17.12 3.14
CA ARG A 313 -17.53 16.01 2.19
C ARG A 313 -17.84 16.47 0.76
N ALA A 314 -18.91 17.25 0.58
CA ALA A 314 -19.27 17.81 -0.72
C ALA A 314 -18.16 18.68 -1.31
N ARG A 315 -17.49 19.51 -0.49
CA ARG A 315 -16.37 20.33 -0.95
C ARG A 315 -15.15 19.49 -1.31
N PHE A 316 -14.81 18.51 -0.48
CA PHE A 316 -13.75 17.53 -0.75
C PHE A 316 -14.02 16.75 -2.05
N GLU A 317 -15.26 16.34 -2.28
CA GLU A 317 -15.65 15.65 -3.51
C GLU A 317 -15.54 16.56 -4.73
N GLN A 318 -16.05 17.80 -4.63
CA GLN A 318 -16.01 18.79 -5.69
C GLN A 318 -14.59 19.13 -6.15
N MET A 319 -13.66 19.33 -5.21
CA MET A 319 -12.28 19.68 -5.56
C MET A 319 -11.49 18.50 -6.14
N ASN A 320 -11.99 17.27 -6.00
CA ASN A 320 -11.32 16.05 -6.42
C ASN A 320 -12.05 15.30 -7.54
N VAL A 321 -13.02 15.93 -8.21
CA VAL A 321 -13.80 15.31 -9.31
C VAL A 321 -12.88 14.67 -10.35
N GLY A 322 -11.82 15.35 -10.76
CA GLY A 322 -10.86 14.82 -11.74
C GLY A 322 -10.15 13.54 -11.26
N LEU A 323 -9.73 13.47 -9.99
CA LEU A 323 -9.11 12.26 -9.43
C LEU A 323 -10.10 11.11 -9.33
N PHE A 324 -11.35 11.38 -8.94
CA PHE A 324 -12.38 10.35 -8.89
C PHE A 324 -12.72 9.79 -10.27
N SER A 325 -12.76 10.63 -11.32
CA SER A 325 -12.91 10.14 -12.69
C SER A 325 -11.74 9.25 -13.11
N LYS A 326 -10.50 9.68 -12.83
CA LYS A 326 -9.29 8.88 -13.11
C LYS A 326 -9.31 7.51 -12.42
N CYS A 327 -9.89 7.42 -11.22
CA CYS A 327 -10.03 6.15 -10.49
C CYS A 327 -10.92 5.12 -11.20
N MET A 328 -11.76 5.54 -12.14
CA MET A 328 -12.66 4.65 -12.90
C MET A 328 -12.06 4.20 -14.24
N GLU A 329 -11.12 4.94 -14.80
CA GLU A 329 -10.48 4.60 -16.08
C GLU A 329 -9.81 3.21 -16.07
N PRO A 330 -9.10 2.77 -15.00
CA PRO A 330 -8.60 1.40 -14.92
C PRO A 330 -9.72 0.35 -14.93
N VAL A 331 -10.87 0.62 -14.28
CA VAL A 331 -11.99 -0.34 -14.23
C VAL A 331 -12.52 -0.62 -15.63
N GLU A 332 -12.76 0.44 -16.41
CA GLU A 332 -13.20 0.34 -17.80
C GLU A 332 -12.19 -0.41 -18.67
N ARG A 333 -10.91 -0.03 -18.59
CA ARG A 333 -9.83 -0.71 -19.31
C ARG A 333 -9.73 -2.19 -18.95
N CYS A 334 -9.89 -2.54 -17.67
CA CYS A 334 -9.80 -3.93 -17.20
C CYS A 334 -10.86 -4.82 -17.85
N LEU A 335 -12.09 -4.32 -17.94
CA LEU A 335 -13.20 -5.01 -18.60
C LEU A 335 -12.97 -5.17 -20.11
N VAL A 336 -12.46 -4.13 -20.76
CA VAL A 336 -12.11 -4.16 -22.20
C VAL A 336 -11.01 -5.19 -22.47
N ASP A 337 -9.92 -5.16 -21.70
CA ASP A 337 -8.79 -6.08 -21.86
C ASP A 337 -9.20 -7.53 -21.58
N ALA A 338 -10.06 -7.75 -20.57
CA ALA A 338 -10.66 -9.04 -20.28
C ALA A 338 -11.74 -9.48 -21.29
N LYS A 339 -12.15 -8.60 -22.20
CA LYS A 339 -13.25 -8.79 -23.16
C LYS A 339 -14.54 -9.22 -22.46
N MET A 340 -14.85 -8.58 -21.34
CA MET A 340 -15.97 -8.95 -20.48
C MET A 340 -16.90 -7.76 -20.23
N ASP A 341 -18.20 -7.99 -20.39
CA ASP A 341 -19.21 -7.00 -20.05
C ASP A 341 -19.36 -6.88 -18.52
N LYS A 342 -19.58 -5.66 -18.02
CA LYS A 342 -19.71 -5.37 -16.59
C LYS A 342 -20.82 -6.18 -15.90
N THR A 343 -21.87 -6.59 -16.62
CA THR A 343 -22.97 -7.43 -16.10
C THR A 343 -22.52 -8.86 -15.76
N LYS A 344 -21.36 -9.30 -16.26
CA LYS A 344 -20.78 -10.61 -15.96
C LYS A 344 -19.95 -10.63 -14.69
N VAL A 345 -19.54 -9.45 -14.18
CA VAL A 345 -18.85 -9.36 -12.89
C VAL A 345 -19.83 -9.74 -11.81
N ASP A 346 -19.48 -10.70 -10.95
CA ASP A 346 -20.35 -11.19 -9.89
C ASP A 346 -20.14 -10.43 -8.60
N GLU A 347 -18.89 -10.18 -8.25
CA GLU A 347 -18.47 -9.58 -6.99
C GLU A 347 -17.45 -8.48 -7.23
N ILE A 348 -17.50 -7.44 -6.39
CA ILE A 348 -16.53 -6.35 -6.38
C ILE A 348 -15.89 -6.34 -5.00
N VAL A 349 -14.62 -6.69 -4.93
CA VAL A 349 -13.86 -6.76 -3.67
C VAL A 349 -13.03 -5.49 -3.53
N LEU A 350 -13.23 -4.78 -2.42
CA LEU A 350 -12.49 -3.55 -2.13
C LEU A 350 -11.27 -3.85 -1.26
N VAL A 351 -10.11 -3.39 -1.71
CA VAL A 351 -8.82 -3.54 -1.03
C VAL A 351 -8.17 -2.16 -0.91
N GLY A 352 -7.42 -1.93 0.17
CA GLY A 352 -6.73 -0.67 0.37
C GLY A 352 -7.61 0.41 1.02
N GLY A 353 -6.99 1.17 1.91
CA GLY A 353 -7.70 2.08 2.81
C GLY A 353 -8.47 3.22 2.13
N SER A 354 -8.08 3.62 0.91
CA SER A 354 -8.74 4.72 0.20
C SER A 354 -10.07 4.30 -0.44
N THR A 355 -10.36 2.99 -0.55
CA THR A 355 -11.69 2.50 -0.93
C THR A 355 -12.80 2.85 0.08
N ARG A 356 -12.42 3.28 1.29
CA ARG A 356 -13.37 3.78 2.31
C ARG A 356 -13.99 5.12 1.93
N ILE A 357 -13.42 5.85 0.98
CA ILE A 357 -14.00 7.10 0.48
C ILE A 357 -15.34 6.80 -0.18
N LEU A 358 -16.43 7.33 0.37
CA LEU A 358 -17.78 7.01 -0.07
C LEU A 358 -18.04 7.34 -1.54
N ARG A 359 -17.41 8.40 -2.07
CA ARG A 359 -17.51 8.74 -3.50
C ARG A 359 -16.95 7.64 -4.40
N VAL A 360 -15.86 6.98 -4.02
CA VAL A 360 -15.28 5.85 -4.77
C VAL A 360 -16.27 4.67 -4.78
N ARG A 361 -16.83 4.32 -3.61
CA ARG A 361 -17.82 3.23 -3.50
C ARG A 361 -19.07 3.53 -4.32
N GLN A 362 -19.55 4.77 -4.29
CA GLN A 362 -20.70 5.21 -5.07
C GLN A 362 -20.43 5.09 -6.57
N LEU A 363 -19.25 5.53 -7.05
CA LEU A 363 -18.89 5.42 -8.47
C LEU A 363 -18.83 3.97 -8.94
N LEU A 364 -18.23 3.07 -8.14
CA LEU A 364 -18.21 1.64 -8.45
C LEU A 364 -19.64 1.06 -8.49
N ARG A 365 -20.47 1.38 -7.48
CA ARG A 365 -21.86 0.92 -7.43
C ARG A 365 -22.66 1.39 -8.65
N ASP A 366 -22.56 2.67 -8.99
CA ASP A 366 -23.25 3.25 -10.16
C ASP A 366 -22.77 2.60 -11.45
N PHE A 367 -21.45 2.41 -11.59
CA PHE A 367 -20.86 1.77 -12.75
C PHE A 367 -21.37 0.34 -12.94
N PHE A 368 -21.45 -0.45 -11.87
CA PHE A 368 -21.93 -1.83 -11.87
C PHE A 368 -23.44 -1.98 -11.62
N GLY A 369 -24.23 -0.93 -11.88
CA GLY A 369 -25.69 -1.02 -11.92
C GLY A 369 -26.36 -1.25 -10.57
N GLY A 370 -25.84 -0.64 -9.51
CA GLY A 370 -26.37 -0.77 -8.15
C GLY A 370 -25.74 -1.90 -7.33
N LYS A 371 -24.76 -2.63 -7.88
CA LYS A 371 -24.08 -3.71 -7.18
C LYS A 371 -23.28 -3.19 -5.98
N GLU A 372 -23.55 -3.74 -4.81
CA GLU A 372 -22.81 -3.41 -3.60
C GLU A 372 -21.44 -4.11 -3.59
N PRO A 373 -20.35 -3.41 -3.28
CA PRO A 373 -19.06 -4.06 -3.08
C PRO A 373 -19.04 -4.99 -1.85
N CYS A 374 -18.40 -6.13 -2.00
CA CYS A 374 -18.18 -7.13 -0.96
C CYS A 374 -17.41 -6.54 0.23
N THR A 375 -17.82 -6.91 1.44
CA THR A 375 -17.22 -6.48 2.71
C THR A 375 -16.72 -7.66 3.55
N ASP A 376 -16.66 -8.86 2.98
CA ASP A 376 -16.38 -10.09 3.71
C ASP A 376 -14.92 -10.22 4.14
N ILE A 377 -14.02 -9.49 3.46
CA ILE A 377 -12.59 -9.47 3.75
C ILE A 377 -12.15 -8.15 4.36
N ASN A 378 -11.14 -8.18 5.22
CA ASN A 378 -10.49 -6.97 5.69
C ASN A 378 -9.54 -6.41 4.62
N GLY A 379 -9.97 -5.35 3.94
CA GLY A 379 -9.21 -4.73 2.84
C GLY A 379 -7.82 -4.18 3.19
N ASP A 380 -7.49 -3.98 4.48
CA ASP A 380 -6.14 -3.57 4.90
C ASP A 380 -5.21 -4.77 5.16
N GLU A 381 -5.77 -5.98 5.31
CA GLU A 381 -5.04 -7.19 5.70
C GLU A 381 -5.00 -8.23 4.57
N ALA A 382 -5.94 -8.16 3.62
CA ALA A 382 -6.14 -9.15 2.55
C ALA A 382 -4.89 -9.43 1.71
N ILE A 383 -4.09 -8.42 1.41
CA ILE A 383 -2.88 -8.57 0.59
C ILE A 383 -1.83 -9.41 1.35
N ALA A 384 -1.51 -9.03 2.58
CA ALA A 384 -0.58 -9.79 3.43
C ALA A 384 -1.12 -11.20 3.72
N HIS A 385 -2.44 -11.33 3.87
CA HIS A 385 -3.10 -12.61 4.06
C HIS A 385 -2.86 -13.55 2.87
N GLY A 386 -3.15 -13.11 1.65
CA GLY A 386 -2.90 -13.89 0.44
C GLY A 386 -1.42 -14.21 0.22
N ALA A 387 -0.53 -13.28 0.55
CA ALA A 387 0.91 -13.51 0.50
C ALA A 387 1.35 -14.62 1.48
N ALA A 388 0.76 -14.66 2.68
CA ALA A 388 1.06 -15.67 3.69
C ALA A 388 0.56 -17.06 3.28
N VAL A 389 -0.64 -17.15 2.68
CA VAL A 389 -1.14 -18.39 2.04
C VAL A 389 -0.15 -18.85 0.96
N GLN A 390 0.30 -17.94 0.10
CA GLN A 390 1.23 -18.25 -0.97
C GLN A 390 2.60 -18.71 -0.43
N ALA A 391 3.05 -18.15 0.69
CA ALA A 391 4.28 -18.57 1.37
C ALA A 391 4.16 -20.00 1.92
N ALA A 392 3.05 -20.33 2.59
CA ALA A 392 2.78 -21.67 3.12
C ALA A 392 2.76 -22.76 2.03
N ILE A 393 2.23 -22.43 0.86
CA ILE A 393 2.21 -23.33 -0.29
C ILE A 393 3.61 -23.63 -0.81
N LEU A 394 4.49 -22.62 -0.82
CA LEU A 394 5.86 -22.75 -1.32
C LEU A 394 6.75 -23.54 -0.36
N THR A 395 6.52 -23.45 0.95
CA THR A 395 7.24 -24.24 1.96
C THR A 395 6.70 -25.66 2.13
N GLY A 396 5.60 -25.99 1.45
CA GLY A 396 5.07 -27.35 1.40
C GLY A 396 4.43 -27.81 2.70
N ASP A 397 3.74 -26.91 3.41
CA ASP A 397 2.85 -27.30 4.51
C ASP A 397 1.64 -28.06 3.94
N LYS A 398 1.86 -29.35 3.65
CA LYS A 398 0.91 -30.29 3.04
C LYS A 398 -0.15 -30.79 4.03
N LYS A 399 -0.23 -30.24 5.24
CA LYS A 399 -1.13 -30.74 6.29
C LYS A 399 -2.59 -30.36 6.08
N HIS A 400 -2.91 -29.48 5.13
CA HIS A 400 -4.29 -29.14 4.78
C HIS A 400 -4.49 -29.05 3.25
N ASP A 401 -5.75 -29.18 2.82
CA ASP A 401 -6.29 -29.18 1.44
C ASP A 401 -6.01 -27.89 0.62
N ILE A 402 -4.93 -27.17 0.92
CA ILE A 402 -4.46 -26.01 0.19
C ILE A 402 -4.16 -26.37 -1.29
N LEU A 403 -3.88 -27.65 -1.56
CA LEU A 403 -3.54 -28.16 -2.90
C LEU A 403 -4.64 -28.01 -3.95
N LEU A 404 -5.90 -27.75 -3.56
CA LEU A 404 -6.99 -27.54 -4.50
C LEU A 404 -7.00 -26.15 -5.18
N HIS A 405 -6.26 -25.16 -4.65
CA HIS A 405 -6.44 -23.77 -5.07
C HIS A 405 -5.48 -23.25 -6.17
N LEU A 406 -4.34 -23.88 -6.44
CA LEU A 406 -3.26 -23.19 -7.18
C LEU A 406 -2.51 -23.99 -8.26
N LEU A 407 -3.01 -25.14 -8.70
CA LEU A 407 -2.25 -26.05 -9.59
C LEU A 407 -2.20 -25.71 -11.11
N SER A 408 -2.52 -24.50 -11.59
CA SER A 408 -2.36 -24.19 -13.04
C SER A 408 -1.41 -23.06 -13.44
N CYS A 409 -0.70 -22.37 -12.52
CA CYS A 409 0.38 -21.46 -12.90
C CYS A 409 1.67 -22.18 -13.37
N ARG A 410 1.55 -23.23 -14.20
CA ARG A 410 2.68 -23.77 -14.96
C ARG A 410 2.69 -23.14 -16.36
N SER A 411 3.79 -22.41 -16.60
CA SER A 411 4.41 -22.09 -17.88
C SER A 411 3.55 -21.37 -18.93
N HIS A 412 3.70 -20.05 -19.01
CA HIS A 412 3.89 -19.37 -20.29
C HIS A 412 5.31 -18.80 -20.28
N ARG A 413 6.27 -19.63 -20.73
CA ARG A 413 7.49 -19.14 -21.35
C ARG A 413 7.14 -18.91 -22.82
N ALA A 414 7.28 -17.68 -23.29
CA ALA A 414 7.65 -17.38 -24.66
C ALA A 414 8.84 -16.42 -24.55
#